data_AF-A0A939KX00-F1
#
_entry.id   AF-A0A939KX00-F1
#
_cell.length_a   1.000
_cell.length_b   1.000
_cell.length_c   1.000
_cell.angle_alpha   90.00
_cell.angle_beta   90.00
_cell.angle_gamma   90.00
#
_symmetry.space_group_name_H-M   'P 1'
#
loop_
_entity.id
_entity.type
_entity.pdbx_description
1 polymer ?
#
loop_
_entity_poly.entity_id
_entity_poly.type
_entity_poly.pdbx_seq_one_letter_code
_entity_poly.pdbx_strand_id
1 'polypeptide(L)'
;MSTTVKFAKAARAAVVTLAVAAPLVLAGQASAAVPISNNCGWQSSSDCSNGDNVLIISYNSNGGDGGNYSSSAKFFGNVPDYAGDTIYSGMTVTDYRYVFSGGNGSGNGVAVKNNAAAAKGCPSTVNYRIYYNSNYGGHSQLIPGSWGCYAGTNLDSTLKNNNASQHWG
;
A
#
# COMPACT_ATOMS: atom_id res chain seq x y z
N MET A 1 -8.63 83.59 25.29
CA MET A 1 -7.85 82.35 25.08
C MET A 1 -8.52 81.55 23.97
N SER A 2 -7.71 81.11 23.02
CA SER A 2 -7.96 80.12 21.94
C SER A 2 -8.97 80.39 20.81
N THR A 3 -8.41 80.67 19.61
CA THR A 3 -8.41 79.87 18.35
C THR A 3 -9.62 78.95 18.06
N THR A 4 -10.17 78.71 16.85
CA THR A 4 -9.71 78.74 15.44
C THR A 4 -10.94 78.60 14.51
N VAL A 5 -10.83 79.11 13.28
CA VAL A 5 -11.75 78.92 12.12
C VAL A 5 -11.46 77.57 11.42
N LYS A 6 -12.41 77.02 10.63
CA LYS A 6 -12.26 76.56 9.21
C LYS A 6 -12.96 75.24 8.81
N PHE A 7 -13.80 75.39 7.78
CA PHE A 7 -13.91 74.65 6.50
C PHE A 7 -13.93 73.12 6.39
N ALA A 8 -15.04 72.64 5.79
CA ALA A 8 -15.14 71.85 4.55
C ALA A 8 -14.57 70.41 4.48
N LYS A 9 -15.36 69.46 3.96
CA LYS A 9 -15.30 69.01 2.54
C LYS A 9 -16.18 67.78 2.30
N ALA A 10 -16.79 67.77 1.12
CA ALA A 10 -17.52 66.66 0.53
C ALA A 10 -16.64 65.41 0.36
N ALA A 11 -17.20 64.24 0.71
CA ALA A 11 -16.62 62.95 0.37
C ALA A 11 -17.21 62.47 -0.96
N ARG A 12 -16.37 62.37 -2.01
CA ARG A 12 -16.66 61.58 -3.21
C ARG A 12 -16.09 60.18 -2.98
N ALA A 13 -16.94 59.17 -2.94
CA ALA A 13 -16.53 57.77 -2.89
C ALA A 13 -16.07 57.33 -4.28
N ALA A 14 -14.82 56.88 -4.39
CA ALA A 14 -14.30 56.22 -5.58
C ALA A 14 -14.53 54.71 -5.45
N VAL A 15 -15.21 54.10 -6.42
CA VAL A 15 -15.38 52.65 -6.53
C VAL A 15 -14.17 52.10 -7.26
N VAL A 16 -13.33 51.32 -6.56
CA VAL A 16 -12.24 50.55 -7.15
C VAL A 16 -12.77 49.15 -7.46
N THR A 17 -12.89 48.81 -8.73
CA THR A 17 -13.16 47.43 -9.18
C THR A 17 -11.85 46.65 -9.25
N LEU A 18 -11.63 45.72 -8.32
CA LEU A 18 -10.58 44.71 -8.41
C LEU A 18 -10.99 43.62 -9.42
N ALA A 19 -10.20 43.45 -10.48
CA ALA A 19 -10.27 42.28 -11.35
C ALA A 19 -9.64 41.09 -10.63
N VAL A 20 -10.45 40.10 -10.23
CA VAL A 20 -9.98 38.85 -9.65
C VAL A 20 -9.58 37.90 -10.77
N ALA A 21 -8.28 37.75 -11.01
CA ALA A 21 -7.77 36.68 -11.85
C ALA A 21 -7.91 35.34 -11.09
N ALA A 22 -8.85 34.50 -11.51
CA ALA A 22 -9.01 33.16 -10.95
C ALA A 22 -7.82 32.27 -11.38
N PRO A 23 -7.13 31.59 -10.45
CA PRO A 23 -6.14 30.59 -10.84
C PRO A 23 -6.86 29.41 -11.50
N LEU A 24 -6.48 29.09 -12.75
CA LEU A 24 -6.80 27.81 -13.38
C LEU A 24 -6.08 26.72 -12.58
N VAL A 25 -6.81 26.09 -11.67
CA VAL A 25 -6.39 24.83 -11.07
C VAL A 25 -6.49 23.78 -12.17
N LEU A 26 -5.35 23.39 -12.74
CA LEU A 26 -5.27 22.14 -13.49
C LEU A 26 -5.56 21.02 -12.49
N ALA A 27 -6.81 20.57 -12.44
CA ALA A 27 -7.15 19.29 -11.83
C ALA A 27 -6.45 18.20 -12.65
N GLY A 28 -5.24 17.82 -12.24
CA GLY A 28 -4.62 16.61 -12.71
C GLY A 28 -5.60 15.46 -12.45
N GLN A 29 -5.88 14.66 -13.48
CA GLN A 29 -6.70 13.46 -13.30
C GLN A 29 -5.99 12.58 -12.28
N ALA A 30 -6.59 12.41 -11.10
CA ALA A 30 -6.13 11.42 -10.13
C ALA A 30 -6.38 10.05 -10.73
N SER A 31 -5.33 9.43 -11.29
CA SER A 31 -5.40 8.03 -11.70
C SER A 31 -5.54 7.18 -10.44
N ALA A 32 -6.58 6.35 -10.37
CA ALA A 32 -6.74 5.42 -9.26
C ALA A 32 -5.73 4.27 -9.44
N ALA A 33 -4.91 4.01 -8.42
CA ALA A 33 -3.94 2.92 -8.45
C ALA A 33 -4.63 1.57 -8.71
N VAL A 34 -4.08 0.78 -9.63
CA VAL A 34 -4.59 -0.53 -10.01
C VAL A 34 -4.40 -1.50 -8.83
N PRO A 35 -5.48 -2.13 -8.32
CA PRO A 35 -5.35 -3.13 -7.28
C PRO A 35 -4.77 -4.42 -7.86
N ILE A 36 -3.69 -4.90 -7.27
CA ILE A 36 -3.04 -6.15 -7.66
C ILE A 36 -2.84 -7.02 -6.42
N SER A 37 -2.92 -8.33 -6.56
CA SER A 37 -2.80 -9.25 -5.42
C SER A 37 -1.52 -10.06 -5.40
N ASN A 38 -0.65 -9.83 -6.37
CA ASN A 38 0.63 -10.49 -6.47
C ASN A 38 1.61 -9.65 -7.27
N ASN A 39 2.89 -9.95 -7.15
CA ASN A 39 3.96 -9.34 -7.96
C ASN A 39 4.42 -10.23 -9.13
N CYS A 40 3.66 -11.28 -9.48
CA CYS A 40 4.09 -12.29 -10.44
C CYS A 40 4.13 -11.80 -11.89
N GLY A 41 3.35 -10.77 -12.24
CA GLY A 41 3.36 -10.19 -13.58
C GLY A 41 4.69 -9.50 -13.93
N TRP A 42 5.51 -9.17 -12.94
CA TRP A 42 6.78 -8.44 -13.11
C TRP A 42 7.99 -9.22 -12.61
N GLN A 43 7.78 -10.38 -12.00
CA GLN A 43 8.83 -11.29 -11.60
C GLN A 43 8.91 -12.41 -12.64
N SER A 44 10.03 -12.50 -13.37
CA SER A 44 10.28 -13.47 -14.44
C SER A 44 10.51 -14.90 -13.91
N SER A 45 9.66 -15.37 -13.00
CA SER A 45 9.72 -16.74 -12.48
C SER A 45 8.36 -17.42 -12.61
N SER A 46 8.36 -18.58 -13.25
CA SER A 46 7.23 -19.50 -13.27
C SER A 46 6.75 -19.83 -11.86
N ASP A 47 7.65 -19.81 -10.88
CA ASP A 47 7.37 -20.19 -9.50
C ASP A 47 6.40 -19.23 -8.83
N CYS A 48 6.42 -17.94 -9.20
CA CYS A 48 5.45 -16.98 -8.67
C CYS A 48 4.04 -17.30 -9.18
N SER A 49 3.92 -17.55 -10.48
CA SER A 49 2.65 -17.89 -11.12
C SER A 49 2.11 -19.22 -10.60
N ASN A 50 2.95 -20.25 -10.52
CA ASN A 50 2.61 -21.59 -10.04
C ASN A 50 2.39 -21.66 -8.52
N GLY A 51 2.99 -20.73 -7.76
CA GLY A 51 2.86 -20.68 -6.30
C GLY A 51 3.86 -21.56 -5.54
N ASP A 52 4.93 -22.01 -6.19
CA ASP A 52 5.87 -22.98 -5.62
C ASP A 52 6.89 -22.35 -4.65
N ASN A 53 7.36 -21.13 -4.94
CA ASN A 53 8.42 -20.45 -4.15
C ASN A 53 7.99 -19.09 -3.61
N VAL A 54 6.72 -18.94 -3.23
CA VAL A 54 6.12 -17.67 -2.82
C VAL A 54 5.88 -17.55 -1.31
N LEU A 55 5.78 -16.32 -0.84
CA LEU A 55 5.11 -15.98 0.41
C LEU A 55 3.64 -15.69 0.11
N ILE A 56 2.72 -16.34 0.83
CA ILE A 56 1.31 -15.98 0.81
C ILE A 56 0.98 -15.30 2.13
N ILE A 57 0.42 -14.09 2.04
CA ILE A 57 0.05 -13.26 3.18
C ILE A 57 -1.47 -13.18 3.23
N SER A 58 -2.05 -13.39 4.40
CA SER A 58 -3.50 -13.44 4.61
C SER A 58 -3.99 -12.28 5.48
N TYR A 59 -5.17 -11.77 5.17
CA TYR A 59 -5.81 -10.66 5.89
C TYR A 59 -6.15 -11.02 7.35
N ASN A 60 -6.57 -12.27 7.60
CA ASN A 60 -6.94 -12.74 8.94
C ASN A 60 -6.13 -13.98 9.36
N SER A 61 -6.21 -14.30 10.66
CA SER A 61 -5.43 -15.39 11.27
C SER A 61 -5.81 -16.79 10.78
N ASN A 62 -7.01 -16.98 10.21
CA ASN A 62 -7.44 -18.28 9.68
C ASN A 62 -6.54 -18.75 8.52
N GLY A 63 -5.84 -17.82 7.85
CA GLY A 63 -4.82 -18.17 6.85
C GLY A 63 -3.56 -18.82 7.43
N GLY A 64 -3.29 -18.63 8.72
CA GLY A 64 -2.22 -19.31 9.45
C GLY A 64 -2.54 -20.78 9.75
N ASP A 65 -3.84 -21.11 9.81
CA ASP A 65 -4.34 -22.45 10.14
C ASP A 65 -4.50 -23.36 8.89
N GLY A 66 -4.02 -22.90 7.72
CA GLY A 66 -4.10 -23.65 6.46
C GLY A 66 -5.46 -23.62 5.75
N GLY A 67 -6.42 -22.82 6.25
CA GLY A 67 -7.76 -22.71 5.67
C GLY A 67 -7.86 -21.70 4.52
N ASN A 68 -8.70 -22.00 3.51
CA ASN A 68 -9.01 -21.10 2.38
C ASN A 68 -10.05 -20.00 2.72
N TYR A 69 -10.17 -19.61 4.00
CA TYR A 69 -11.21 -18.72 4.51
C TYR A 69 -10.76 -17.25 4.65
N SER A 70 -9.63 -16.90 4.04
CA SER A 70 -9.01 -15.57 4.13
C SER A 70 -8.67 -15.07 2.75
N SER A 71 -8.95 -13.79 2.47
CA SER A 71 -8.35 -13.14 1.31
C SER A 71 -6.85 -13.04 1.50
N SER A 72 -6.12 -13.26 0.41
CA SER A 72 -4.67 -13.36 0.45
C SER A 72 -4.00 -12.64 -0.71
N ALA A 73 -2.72 -12.35 -0.53
CA ALA A 73 -1.84 -11.82 -1.56
C ALA A 73 -0.59 -12.70 -1.63
N LYS A 74 -0.02 -12.80 -2.83
CA LYS A 74 1.09 -13.72 -3.14
C LYS A 74 2.30 -12.95 -3.61
N PHE A 75 3.45 -13.19 -3.00
CA PHE A 75 4.67 -12.45 -3.30
C PHE A 75 5.83 -13.39 -3.54
N PHE A 76 6.61 -13.11 -4.56
CA PHE A 76 7.89 -13.75 -4.81
C PHE A 76 9.04 -12.78 -4.52
N GLY A 77 10.09 -13.28 -3.89
CA GLY A 77 11.31 -12.52 -3.63
C GLY A 77 11.14 -11.36 -2.65
N ASN A 78 11.94 -10.32 -2.88
CA ASN A 78 12.04 -9.15 -2.02
C ASN A 78 10.98 -8.11 -2.40
N VAL A 79 10.19 -7.65 -1.42
CA VAL A 79 9.20 -6.58 -1.59
C VAL A 79 9.47 -5.50 -0.54
N PRO A 80 10.09 -4.37 -0.93
CA PRO A 80 10.52 -3.33 0.01
C PRO A 80 9.34 -2.53 0.57
N ASP A 81 8.19 -2.49 -0.10
CA ASP A 81 6.98 -1.85 0.41
C ASP A 81 5.70 -2.53 -0.14
N TYR A 82 4.78 -2.90 0.74
CA TYR A 82 3.46 -3.40 0.36
C TYR A 82 2.47 -2.31 -0.07
N ALA A 83 2.84 -1.02 0.00
CA ALA A 83 2.00 0.06 -0.50
C ALA A 83 1.74 -0.05 -2.01
N GLY A 84 2.62 -0.73 -2.74
CA GLY A 84 2.65 -0.75 -4.20
C GLY A 84 3.75 0.14 -4.75
N ASP A 85 3.76 0.32 -6.07
CA ASP A 85 4.76 1.11 -6.78
C ASP A 85 4.18 1.58 -8.13
N THR A 86 5.01 2.17 -8.97
CA THR A 86 4.67 2.63 -10.31
C THR A 86 5.39 1.79 -11.36
N ILE A 87 4.65 1.28 -12.34
CA ILE A 87 5.19 0.56 -13.50
C ILE A 87 5.24 1.50 -14.70
N TYR A 88 6.36 1.47 -15.42
CA TYR A 88 6.56 2.20 -16.67
C TYR A 88 6.53 1.20 -17.83
N SER A 89 5.56 1.36 -18.74
CA SER A 89 5.46 0.58 -19.97
C SER A 89 5.41 1.53 -21.17
N GLY A 90 6.58 1.83 -21.73
CA GLY A 90 6.73 2.88 -22.74
C GLY A 90 6.35 4.25 -22.17
N MET A 91 5.35 4.90 -22.77
CA MET A 91 4.79 6.18 -22.30
C MET A 91 3.68 6.02 -21.25
N THR A 92 3.29 4.79 -20.92
CA THR A 92 2.20 4.52 -19.97
C THR A 92 2.76 4.38 -18.56
N VAL A 93 2.23 5.18 -17.64
CA VAL A 93 2.53 5.11 -16.21
C VAL A 93 1.34 4.47 -15.50
N THR A 94 1.58 3.36 -14.81
CA THR A 94 0.54 2.66 -14.05
C THR A 94 0.95 2.58 -12.60
N ASP A 95 0.28 3.35 -11.75
CA ASP A 95 0.36 3.17 -10.31
C ASP A 95 -0.42 1.93 -9.91
N TYR A 96 0.17 1.11 -9.04
CA TYR A 96 -0.49 -0.07 -8.50
C TYR A 96 -0.41 -0.08 -6.98
N ARG A 97 -1.32 -0.83 -6.35
CA ARG A 97 -1.29 -1.12 -4.91
C ARG A 97 -1.51 -2.59 -4.65
N TYR A 98 -0.79 -3.15 -3.68
CA TYR A 98 -1.06 -4.52 -3.27
C TYR A 98 -2.31 -4.61 -2.41
N VAL A 99 -3.23 -5.47 -2.80
CA VAL A 99 -4.45 -5.78 -2.06
C VAL A 99 -4.60 -7.27 -1.84
N PHE A 100 -5.28 -7.65 -0.76
CA PHE A 100 -5.73 -9.03 -0.62
C PHE A 100 -6.82 -9.33 -1.65
N SER A 101 -6.80 -10.54 -2.22
CA SER A 101 -7.80 -11.01 -3.15
C SER A 101 -8.11 -12.49 -2.95
N GLY A 102 -9.19 -12.96 -3.58
CA GLY A 102 -9.60 -14.36 -3.49
C GLY A 102 -10.07 -14.76 -2.09
N GLY A 103 -10.39 -16.05 -1.92
CA GLY A 103 -10.98 -16.60 -0.70
C GLY A 103 -12.48 -16.29 -0.53
N ASN A 104 -13.18 -17.11 0.24
CA ASN A 104 -14.62 -16.94 0.52
C ASN A 104 -14.87 -16.09 1.80
N GLY A 105 -13.96 -15.17 2.12
CA GLY A 105 -13.91 -14.50 3.43
C GLY A 105 -13.70 -12.98 3.37
N SER A 106 -13.39 -12.40 4.52
CA SER A 106 -13.11 -10.97 4.67
C SER A 106 -11.73 -10.57 4.11
N GLY A 107 -11.61 -9.30 3.72
CA GLY A 107 -10.33 -8.69 3.32
C GLY A 107 -10.16 -8.42 1.83
N ASN A 108 -11.05 -8.93 0.95
CA ASN A 108 -10.94 -8.71 -0.49
C ASN A 108 -10.91 -7.20 -0.83
N GLY A 109 -9.88 -6.77 -1.57
CA GLY A 109 -9.65 -5.37 -1.94
C GLY A 109 -8.97 -4.51 -0.87
N VAL A 110 -8.79 -5.01 0.36
CA VAL A 110 -8.07 -4.32 1.44
C VAL A 110 -6.57 -4.30 1.12
N ALA A 111 -5.92 -3.18 1.38
CA ALA A 111 -4.48 -3.03 1.15
C ALA A 111 -3.68 -4.02 2.00
N VAL A 112 -2.58 -4.58 1.47
CA VAL A 112 -1.76 -5.56 2.21
C VAL A 112 -0.95 -4.90 3.33
N LYS A 113 -0.45 -3.69 3.09
CA LYS A 113 0.27 -2.89 4.09
C LYS A 113 -0.62 -2.65 5.30
N ASN A 114 -0.10 -2.91 6.50
CA ASN A 114 -0.76 -2.70 7.78
C ASN A 114 -2.08 -3.46 7.96
N ASN A 115 -2.29 -4.57 7.26
CA ASN A 115 -3.54 -5.34 7.38
C ASN A 115 -3.32 -6.86 7.30
N ALA A 116 -2.07 -7.34 7.33
CA ALA A 116 -1.81 -8.77 7.36
C ALA A 116 -1.92 -9.34 8.78
N ALA A 117 -2.39 -10.58 8.87
CA ALA A 117 -2.52 -11.29 10.14
C ALA A 117 -1.81 -12.64 10.17
N ALA A 118 -1.57 -13.25 9.01
CA ALA A 118 -0.87 -14.52 8.89
C ALA A 118 -0.09 -14.59 7.59
N ALA A 119 0.90 -15.48 7.54
CA ALA A 119 1.67 -15.75 6.34
C ALA A 119 2.04 -17.23 6.24
N LYS A 120 2.30 -17.70 5.01
CA LYS A 120 2.84 -19.04 4.74
C LYS A 120 3.94 -18.97 3.69
N GLY A 121 5.09 -19.55 3.99
CA GLY A 121 6.16 -19.75 3.01
C GLY A 121 5.91 -21.05 2.26
N CYS A 122 5.77 -20.99 0.95
CA CYS A 122 5.67 -22.17 0.07
C CYS A 122 7.02 -22.84 -0.32
N PRO A 123 8.16 -22.15 -0.41
CA PRO A 123 9.41 -22.82 -0.76
C PRO A 123 9.87 -23.74 0.37
N SER A 124 10.57 -24.83 0.06
CA SER A 124 11.13 -25.74 1.08
C SER A 124 12.55 -25.40 1.53
N THR A 125 13.30 -24.63 0.74
CA THR A 125 14.75 -24.42 0.91
C THR A 125 15.13 -23.05 1.43
N VAL A 126 14.16 -22.14 1.56
CA VAL A 126 14.38 -20.72 1.80
C VAL A 126 13.23 -20.19 2.64
N ASN A 127 13.53 -19.21 3.48
CA ASN A 127 12.54 -18.62 4.36
C ASN A 127 12.20 -17.21 3.90
N TYR A 128 11.06 -16.73 4.36
CA TYR A 128 10.72 -15.33 4.24
C TYR A 128 10.82 -14.68 5.59
N ARG A 129 11.01 -13.36 5.61
CA ARG A 129 10.84 -12.59 6.82
C ARG A 129 10.04 -11.34 6.51
N ILE A 130 9.03 -11.12 7.33
CA ILE A 130 8.11 -9.97 7.24
C ILE A 130 8.54 -8.94 8.27
N TYR A 131 8.51 -7.67 7.87
CA TYR A 131 8.95 -6.54 8.69
C TYR A 131 7.85 -5.54 8.94
N TYR A 132 7.98 -4.84 10.08
CA TYR A 132 7.08 -3.77 10.48
C TYR A 132 7.17 -2.55 9.56
N ASN A 133 8.39 -2.13 9.16
CA ASN A 133 8.59 -0.97 8.30
C ASN A 133 8.93 -1.36 6.86
N SER A 134 8.75 -0.40 5.94
CA SER A 134 9.27 -0.49 4.58
C SER A 134 10.79 -0.63 4.59
N ASN A 135 11.36 -1.13 3.49
CA ASN A 135 12.79 -1.34 3.30
C ASN A 135 13.43 -2.27 4.35
N TYR A 136 12.68 -3.28 4.82
CA TYR A 136 13.17 -4.33 5.73
C TYR A 136 13.59 -3.81 7.10
N GLY A 137 12.97 -2.73 7.56
CA GLY A 137 13.27 -2.10 8.84
C GLY A 137 12.38 -2.55 10.00
N GLY A 138 12.91 -2.46 11.22
CA GLY A 138 12.16 -2.66 12.46
C GLY A 138 11.99 -4.11 12.87
N HIS A 139 11.01 -4.36 13.74
CA HIS A 139 10.68 -5.71 14.21
C HIS A 139 10.34 -6.63 13.04
N SER A 140 10.71 -7.90 13.17
CA SER A 140 10.54 -8.87 12.09
C SER A 140 10.27 -10.27 12.61
N GLN A 141 9.59 -11.05 11.78
CA GLN A 141 9.26 -12.43 12.06
C GLN A 141 9.66 -13.31 10.88
N LEU A 142 10.37 -14.39 11.19
CA LEU A 142 10.70 -15.43 10.22
C LEU A 142 9.44 -16.24 9.92
N ILE A 143 9.14 -16.38 8.63
CA ILE A 143 8.09 -17.27 8.12
C ILE A 143 8.81 -18.45 7.47
N PRO A 144 8.77 -19.63 8.10
CA PRO A 144 9.47 -20.79 7.60
C PRO A 144 8.90 -21.23 6.26
N GLY A 145 9.79 -21.67 5.39
CA GLY A 145 9.42 -22.36 4.17
C GLY A 145 8.79 -23.73 4.46
N SER A 146 7.68 -24.04 3.80
CA SER A 146 7.00 -25.33 3.87
C SER A 146 6.54 -25.74 2.47
N TRP A 147 7.11 -26.83 1.94
CA TRP A 147 6.77 -27.35 0.62
C TRP A 147 5.26 -27.50 0.46
N GLY A 148 4.69 -27.00 -0.64
CA GLY A 148 3.25 -27.07 -0.89
C GLY A 148 2.40 -26.12 -0.03
N CYS A 149 3.03 -25.19 0.69
CA CYS A 149 2.38 -24.18 1.52
C CYS A 149 1.44 -24.75 2.61
N TYR A 150 1.77 -25.92 3.16
CA TYR A 150 0.88 -26.60 4.12
C TYR A 150 0.94 -26.00 5.52
N ALA A 151 2.05 -25.36 5.89
CA ALA A 151 2.20 -24.70 7.19
C ALA A 151 2.07 -23.18 7.05
N GLY A 152 1.09 -22.61 7.74
CA GLY A 152 0.97 -21.17 7.96
C GLY A 152 1.49 -20.77 9.34
N THR A 153 1.69 -19.48 9.53
CA THR A 153 2.10 -18.89 10.80
C THR A 153 1.34 -17.59 11.01
N ASN A 154 0.76 -17.43 12.20
CA ASN A 154 0.18 -16.17 12.61
C ASN A 154 1.28 -15.14 12.85
N LEU A 155 1.05 -13.92 12.36
CA LEU A 155 1.94 -12.82 12.69
C LEU A 155 1.82 -12.51 14.19
N ASP A 156 2.96 -12.25 14.81
CA ASP A 156 2.99 -11.80 16.20
C ASP A 156 2.25 -10.48 16.36
N SER A 157 1.96 -10.12 17.61
CA SER A 157 1.16 -8.93 17.94
C SER A 157 1.76 -7.62 17.44
N THR A 158 3.08 -7.57 17.19
CA THR A 158 3.75 -6.37 16.68
C THR A 158 3.56 -6.23 15.18
N LEU A 159 3.60 -7.32 14.42
CA LEU A 159 3.45 -7.30 12.96
C LEU A 159 2.00 -7.40 12.48
N LYS A 160 1.11 -7.97 13.30
CA LYS A 160 -0.30 -8.09 12.94
C LYS A 160 -0.90 -6.71 12.69
N ASN A 161 -1.38 -6.49 11.47
CA ASN A 161 -1.88 -5.21 10.97
C ASN A 161 -0.85 -4.06 11.00
N ASN A 162 0.44 -4.35 11.01
CA ASN A 162 1.50 -3.35 10.94
C ASN A 162 2.67 -3.78 10.05
N ASN A 163 2.45 -4.72 9.14
CA ASN A 163 3.46 -5.21 8.20
C ASN A 163 3.64 -4.23 7.03
N ALA A 164 4.87 -4.06 6.56
CA ALA A 164 5.15 -3.16 5.44
C ALA A 164 6.11 -3.72 4.38
N SER A 165 6.93 -4.72 4.68
CA SER A 165 7.83 -5.31 3.68
C SER A 165 8.14 -6.79 3.94
N GLN A 166 8.74 -7.47 2.95
CA GLN A 166 9.35 -8.79 3.10
C GLN A 166 10.67 -8.91 2.35
N HIS A 167 11.57 -9.70 2.89
CA HIS A 167 12.71 -10.21 2.12
C HIS A 167 12.78 -11.73 2.15
N TRP A 168 13.49 -12.25 1.17
CA TRP A 168 13.72 -13.66 0.89
C TRP A 168 15.18 -14.01 1.24
N GLY A 169 15.41 -15.12 1.96
CA GLY A 169 16.75 -15.54 2.39
C GLY A 169 16.83 -16.91 3.03
#